data_AF-A0A8T1W9X8-F1
#
_entry.id   AF-A0A8T1W9X8-F1
#
_cell.length_a   1.000
_cell.length_b   1.000
_cell.length_c   1.000
_cell.angle_alpha   90.00
_cell.angle_beta   90.00
_cell.angle_gamma   90.00
#
_symmetry.space_group_name_H-M   'P 1'
#
loop_
_entity.id
_entity.type
_entity.pdbx_description
1 polymer ?
#
loop_
_entity_poly.entity_id
_entity_poly.type
_entity_poly.pdbx_seq_one_letter_code
_entity_poly.pdbx_strand_id
1 'polypeptide(L)'
;MLSPKKRSKVHTVLTASTVRQNQPPRVNVERMLLGVWLCVGMLPLLLQMKSYWKFMTPHKLTEAVVVPAGAARETANMAEFCPVEGLFIASAWWNIAITHYYSMQHGRICHFVVPQYNIHGSYILGHERVAPSSTTPSSCTQEDNFSFEHYFYHGSISYYAFYEEGVGTYCAKDKTAYVRIRGLGTFDSNGDALATDRGSDGYRWSYWYGLLGLAWMIYRVVLLRRSFVLSKRYGRAYDRMGETLSRKAAVVYMQESMRLSPHNASNCCRVVVLYLLLEGVMSDLFLLIAQDGVFAKTQYISLGYNLSGVLSMVFEMLESSKWLHEKPRLLLKRLLFSYETCLVGELLSAAVMNHYLTWINRSHLRESKPTALAVSYYVWSLVGHGVLVFGLAAFIISVRVILASVYIVWMHRSLKVLTAPCSVDTILGVRSKMVMLGGYAWQNHQLFYRTETLKAFGVMKLIEEDGAEYFAFRRIRLINVRRDDLLVIGRVVGNAVEPCVERQCMNPVTLFDRRLGGPLMSELHCQEFTPQRVSQNQLHDWNLNAIAFQAAGDFYDGGNAATLILEKTYIGRMIVFLLFAACKRGNSQKRSDLETFHISNLASDRGRHATASLQTKDVAQD
;
A
#
# COMPACT_ATOMS: atom_id res chain seq x y z
N MET A 1 41.84 24.12 78.26
CA MET A 1 42.71 23.53 77.21
C MET A 1 41.89 23.36 75.94
N LEU A 2 42.51 23.55 74.77
CA LEU A 2 42.06 23.18 73.42
C LEU A 2 40.65 23.65 72.94
N SER A 3 40.63 24.86 72.37
CA SER A 3 39.93 25.17 71.11
C SER A 3 40.82 24.67 69.93
N PRO A 4 40.42 24.61 68.62
CA PRO A 4 39.28 25.27 67.95
C PRO A 4 38.57 24.35 66.90
N LYS A 5 37.74 24.76 65.90
CA LYS A 5 37.41 26.07 65.28
C LYS A 5 36.07 26.02 64.48
N LYS A 6 35.22 27.04 64.67
CA LYS A 6 34.23 27.67 63.72
C LYS A 6 33.83 26.97 62.40
N ARG A 7 32.53 27.00 62.09
CA ARG A 7 31.90 28.06 61.24
C ARG A 7 30.37 28.07 61.28
N SER A 8 29.75 29.23 61.01
CA SER A 8 28.29 29.43 60.98
C SER A 8 27.82 29.98 59.60
N LYS A 9 26.55 29.66 59.26
CA LYS A 9 25.60 30.31 58.33
C LYS A 9 24.20 29.74 58.66
N VAL A 10 23.07 30.47 58.77
CA VAL A 10 22.68 31.86 58.45
C VAL A 10 22.60 32.14 56.94
N HIS A 11 21.45 32.43 56.31
CA HIS A 11 20.07 32.65 56.77
C HIS A 11 19.05 32.15 55.70
N THR A 12 17.83 31.79 56.14
CA THR A 12 16.49 32.12 55.59
C THR A 12 16.25 32.25 54.06
N VAL A 13 15.20 31.60 53.53
CA VAL A 13 13.99 32.25 52.91
C VAL A 13 13.07 31.27 52.14
N LEU A 14 11.78 31.32 52.52
CA LEU A 14 10.52 30.93 51.83
C LEU A 14 10.36 29.59 51.08
N THR A 15 9.48 28.76 51.64
CA THR A 15 8.26 28.17 51.04
C THR A 15 8.07 28.22 49.51
N ALA A 16 7.92 27.04 48.90
CA ALA A 16 7.26 26.85 47.60
C ALA A 16 6.42 25.55 47.58
N SER A 17 5.50 25.40 48.54
CA SER A 17 4.61 24.23 48.67
C SER A 17 3.14 24.56 48.34
N THR A 18 2.89 25.33 47.27
CA THR A 18 1.51 25.71 46.88
C THR A 18 1.28 26.05 45.38
N VAL A 19 2.02 25.44 44.44
CA VAL A 19 1.61 25.42 43.00
C VAL A 19 1.83 24.03 42.39
N ARG A 20 0.96 23.07 42.74
CA ARG A 20 0.88 21.77 42.04
C ARG A 20 -0.52 21.18 41.97
N GLN A 21 -1.51 22.04 41.77
CA GLN A 21 -2.86 21.66 41.35
C GLN A 21 -3.12 22.29 39.97
N ASN A 22 -3.93 21.63 39.15
CA ASN A 22 -4.23 21.98 37.74
C ASN A 22 -3.12 21.73 36.69
N GLN A 23 -2.34 20.66 36.84
CA GLN A 23 -1.91 19.90 35.66
C GLN A 23 -2.81 18.67 35.51
N PRO A 24 -3.44 18.45 34.34
CA PRO A 24 -4.24 17.26 34.10
C PRO A 24 -3.36 16.00 34.22
N PRO A 25 -3.93 14.83 34.58
CA PRO A 25 -3.15 13.61 34.78
C PRO A 25 -2.30 13.31 33.54
N ARG A 26 -0.98 13.30 33.74
CA ARG A 26 0.02 13.18 32.67
C ARG A 26 -0.16 11.81 32.00
N VAL A 27 -0.77 11.79 30.82
CA VAL A 27 -1.03 10.55 30.09
C VAL A 27 0.31 9.92 29.71
N ASN A 28 0.59 8.75 30.27
CA ASN A 28 1.77 7.95 29.99
C ASN A 28 1.92 7.72 28.48
N VAL A 29 3.12 7.98 27.95
CA VAL A 29 3.38 8.03 26.50
C VAL A 29 3.35 6.61 25.89
N GLU A 30 3.83 5.59 26.60
CA GLU A 30 3.63 4.18 26.22
C GLU A 30 2.13 3.87 26.03
N ARG A 31 1.26 4.21 26.99
CA ARG A 31 -0.19 3.96 26.89
C ARG A 31 -0.83 4.72 25.73
N MET A 32 -0.47 5.98 25.50
CA MET A 32 -1.00 6.75 24.37
C MET A 32 -0.61 6.13 23.02
N LEU A 33 0.67 5.78 22.84
CA LEU A 33 1.15 5.15 21.61
C LEU A 33 0.52 3.77 21.39
N LEU A 34 0.30 2.98 22.45
CA LEU A 34 -0.39 1.69 22.36
C LEU A 34 -1.88 1.84 22.03
N GLY A 35 -2.57 2.86 22.55
CA GLY A 35 -3.95 3.19 22.16
C GLY A 35 -4.06 3.58 20.69
N VAL A 36 -3.15 4.41 20.20
CA VAL A 36 -3.08 4.76 18.77
C VAL A 36 -2.72 3.54 17.91
N TRP A 37 -1.83 2.65 18.38
CA TRP A 37 -1.49 1.40 17.70
C TRP A 37 -2.71 0.49 17.53
N LEU A 38 -3.55 0.38 18.56
CA LEU A 38 -4.79 -0.40 18.52
C LEU A 38 -5.76 0.17 17.47
N CYS A 39 -6.02 1.48 17.51
CA CYS A 39 -7.01 2.11 16.63
C CYS A 39 -6.56 2.20 15.16
N VAL A 40 -5.30 2.57 14.89
CA VAL A 40 -4.81 2.84 13.52
C VAL A 40 -4.17 1.58 12.90
N GLY A 41 -3.79 0.59 13.71
CA GLY A 41 -3.14 -0.64 13.27
C GLY A 41 -4.05 -1.87 13.34
N MET A 42 -4.52 -2.23 14.54
CA MET A 42 -5.26 -3.49 14.74
C MET A 42 -6.67 -3.46 14.16
N LEU A 43 -7.40 -2.35 14.27
CA LEU A 43 -8.77 -2.28 13.73
C LEU A 43 -8.81 -2.51 12.19
N PRO A 44 -7.97 -1.86 11.35
CA PRO A 44 -7.86 -2.21 9.93
C PRO A 44 -7.47 -3.67 9.67
N LEU A 45 -6.56 -4.26 10.47
CA LEU A 45 -6.20 -5.67 10.32
C LEU A 45 -7.40 -6.60 10.57
N LEU A 46 -8.19 -6.35 11.61
CA LEU A 46 -9.37 -7.18 11.93
C LEU A 46 -10.43 -7.10 10.82
N LEU A 47 -10.62 -5.93 10.21
CA LEU A 47 -11.47 -5.77 9.02
C LEU A 47 -10.92 -6.61 7.85
N GLN A 48 -9.62 -6.52 7.56
CA GLN A 48 -8.99 -7.29 6.47
C GLN A 48 -9.01 -8.80 6.72
N MET A 49 -8.84 -9.26 7.96
CA MET A 49 -8.96 -10.68 8.33
C MET A 49 -10.40 -11.19 8.14
N LYS A 50 -11.41 -10.40 8.51
CA LYS A 50 -12.83 -10.71 8.26
C LYS A 50 -13.10 -10.82 6.75
N SER A 51 -12.57 -9.88 5.96
CA SER A 51 -12.66 -9.87 4.50
C SER A 51 -12.05 -11.13 3.89
N TYR A 52 -10.80 -11.43 4.24
CA TYR A 52 -10.08 -12.62 3.78
C TYR A 52 -10.84 -13.89 4.11
N TRP A 53 -11.29 -14.08 5.36
CA TRP A 53 -12.02 -15.28 5.76
C TRP A 53 -13.33 -15.46 4.99
N LYS A 54 -14.06 -14.36 4.71
CA LYS A 54 -15.31 -14.42 3.93
C LYS A 54 -15.08 -14.92 2.49
N PHE A 55 -13.93 -14.59 1.88
CA PHE A 55 -13.59 -15.03 0.53
C PHE A 55 -12.89 -16.41 0.47
N MET A 56 -12.21 -16.81 1.55
CA MET A 56 -11.60 -18.13 1.70
C MET A 56 -12.60 -19.22 2.09
N THR A 57 -13.76 -18.85 2.64
CA THR A 57 -14.80 -19.82 3.00
C THR A 57 -15.32 -20.50 1.72
N PRO A 58 -15.31 -21.85 1.62
CA PRO A 58 -15.89 -22.57 0.50
C PRO A 58 -17.35 -22.22 0.27
N HIS A 59 -17.73 -22.01 -0.99
CA HIS A 59 -19.09 -21.71 -1.39
C HIS A 59 -19.66 -22.80 -2.29
N LYS A 60 -20.99 -22.92 -2.35
CA LYS A 60 -21.72 -23.77 -3.29
C LYS A 60 -22.69 -22.88 -4.07
N LEU A 61 -22.84 -23.13 -5.37
CA LEU A 61 -23.82 -22.43 -6.20
C LEU A 61 -25.23 -22.97 -5.93
N THR A 62 -26.22 -22.10 -6.03
CA THR A 62 -27.63 -22.52 -6.01
C THR A 62 -27.95 -23.39 -7.22
N GLU A 63 -28.56 -24.56 -6.97
CA GLU A 63 -28.78 -25.60 -7.99
C GLU A 63 -29.66 -25.10 -9.16
N ALA A 64 -30.58 -24.15 -8.91
CA ALA A 64 -31.42 -23.52 -9.93
C ALA A 64 -30.66 -22.68 -10.99
N VAL A 65 -29.41 -22.28 -10.72
CA VAL A 65 -28.56 -21.51 -11.67
C VAL A 65 -27.40 -22.34 -12.23
N VAL A 66 -27.28 -23.62 -11.87
CA VAL A 66 -26.29 -24.55 -12.45
C VAL A 66 -26.82 -25.11 -13.77
N VAL A 67 -25.96 -25.15 -14.79
CA VAL A 67 -26.31 -25.63 -16.14
C VAL A 67 -25.94 -27.12 -16.29
N PRO A 68 -26.91 -28.03 -16.51
CA PRO A 68 -26.62 -29.45 -16.70
C PRO A 68 -25.67 -29.72 -17.87
N ALA A 69 -24.85 -30.78 -17.76
CA ALA A 69 -23.83 -31.11 -18.76
C ALA A 69 -24.40 -31.30 -20.19
N GLY A 70 -25.62 -31.85 -20.31
CA GLY A 70 -26.28 -32.08 -21.60
C GLY A 70 -27.03 -30.87 -22.19
N ALA A 71 -27.10 -29.72 -21.50
CA ALA A 71 -27.88 -28.58 -21.97
C ALA A 71 -27.29 -27.95 -23.25
N ALA A 72 -28.15 -27.73 -24.25
CA ALA A 72 -27.80 -27.07 -25.50
C ALA A 72 -27.65 -25.55 -25.29
N ARG A 73 -26.62 -24.96 -25.89
CA ARG A 73 -26.38 -23.51 -25.87
C ARG A 73 -27.17 -22.85 -26.99
N GLU A 74 -28.04 -21.91 -26.65
CA GLU A 74 -28.92 -21.21 -27.59
C GLU A 74 -28.59 -19.71 -27.67
N THR A 75 -28.75 -19.11 -28.85
CA THR A 75 -28.46 -17.69 -29.14
C THR A 75 -29.53 -16.96 -29.96
N ALA A 76 -30.66 -17.63 -30.27
CA ALA A 76 -31.77 -17.02 -30.98
C ALA A 76 -32.63 -16.15 -30.05
N ASN A 77 -33.16 -15.02 -30.54
CA ASN A 77 -34.09 -14.14 -29.83
C ASN A 77 -33.68 -13.73 -28.39
N MET A 78 -32.38 -13.59 -28.12
CA MET A 78 -31.87 -13.31 -26.77
C MET A 78 -32.49 -12.08 -26.10
N ALA A 79 -32.83 -11.03 -26.86
CA ALA A 79 -33.44 -9.81 -26.32
C ALA A 79 -34.88 -10.02 -25.79
N GLU A 80 -35.57 -11.04 -26.28
CA GLU A 80 -36.91 -11.44 -25.83
C GLU A 80 -36.82 -12.42 -24.65
N PHE A 81 -35.95 -13.41 -24.74
CA PHE A 81 -35.86 -14.48 -23.74
C PHE A 81 -35.00 -14.15 -22.52
N CYS A 82 -34.08 -13.20 -22.65
CA CYS A 82 -33.15 -12.75 -21.61
C CYS A 82 -33.14 -11.20 -21.56
N PRO A 83 -34.23 -10.55 -21.15
CA PRO A 83 -34.47 -9.11 -21.37
C PRO A 83 -33.68 -8.16 -20.43
N VAL A 84 -32.79 -8.69 -19.59
CA VAL A 84 -32.06 -7.92 -18.58
C VAL A 84 -30.87 -7.20 -19.20
N GLU A 85 -30.83 -5.87 -19.06
CA GLU A 85 -29.77 -5.00 -19.61
C GLU A 85 -28.83 -4.44 -18.54
N GLY A 86 -29.22 -4.47 -17.25
CA GLY A 86 -28.37 -4.04 -16.15
C GLY A 86 -28.68 -4.67 -14.80
N LEU A 87 -27.70 -4.61 -13.91
CA LEU A 87 -27.81 -5.02 -12.50
C LEU A 87 -27.58 -3.82 -11.60
N PHE A 88 -28.38 -3.66 -10.56
CA PHE A 88 -28.16 -2.67 -9.50
C PHE A 88 -27.75 -3.40 -8.21
N ILE A 89 -26.47 -3.23 -7.85
CA ILE A 89 -25.80 -3.98 -6.79
C ILE A 89 -25.03 -3.00 -5.90
N ALA A 90 -25.18 -3.10 -4.57
CA ALA A 90 -24.47 -2.28 -3.58
C ALA A 90 -24.49 -0.76 -3.89
N SER A 91 -25.67 -0.25 -4.25
CA SER A 91 -25.87 1.16 -4.67
C SER A 91 -25.09 1.60 -5.93
N ALA A 92 -24.64 0.67 -6.77
CA ALA A 92 -24.02 0.94 -8.07
C ALA A 92 -24.75 0.19 -9.22
N TRP A 93 -24.87 0.83 -10.38
CA TRP A 93 -25.45 0.20 -11.58
C TRP A 93 -24.35 -0.36 -12.50
N TRP A 94 -24.60 -1.55 -13.04
CA TRP A 94 -23.69 -2.31 -13.89
C TRP A 94 -24.41 -2.68 -15.18
N ASN A 95 -23.84 -2.33 -16.33
CA ASN A 95 -24.31 -2.85 -17.62
C ASN A 95 -23.98 -4.34 -17.71
N ILE A 96 -24.90 -5.13 -18.26
CA ILE A 96 -24.61 -6.52 -18.63
C ILE A 96 -24.84 -6.73 -20.12
N ALA A 97 -24.17 -7.71 -20.70
CA ALA A 97 -24.41 -8.12 -22.07
C ALA A 97 -24.69 -9.62 -22.14
N ILE A 98 -25.87 -9.99 -22.64
CA ILE A 98 -26.24 -11.40 -22.83
C ILE A 98 -25.40 -12.01 -23.93
N THR A 99 -25.05 -13.29 -23.79
CA THR A 99 -24.19 -14.02 -24.73
C THR A 99 -24.81 -15.30 -25.26
N HIS A 100 -25.65 -15.96 -24.46
CA HIS A 100 -26.41 -17.16 -24.77
C HIS A 100 -27.37 -17.48 -23.62
N TYR A 101 -28.24 -18.46 -23.83
CA TYR A 101 -29.04 -19.08 -22.77
C TYR A 101 -29.08 -20.60 -22.93
N TYR A 102 -29.68 -21.25 -21.94
CA TYR A 102 -29.96 -22.67 -21.89
C TYR A 102 -31.42 -22.88 -21.52
N SER A 103 -32.16 -23.63 -22.34
CA SER A 103 -33.54 -24.04 -22.03
C SER A 103 -33.54 -25.22 -21.06
N MET A 104 -34.25 -25.09 -19.93
CA MET A 104 -34.40 -26.12 -18.89
C MET A 104 -35.87 -26.52 -18.73
N GLN A 105 -36.12 -27.65 -18.08
CA GLN A 105 -37.48 -28.10 -17.76
C GLN A 105 -38.24 -27.16 -16.80
N HIS A 106 -37.54 -26.27 -16.07
CA HIS A 106 -38.12 -25.42 -15.02
C HIS A 106 -37.88 -23.92 -15.28
N GLY A 107 -37.45 -23.53 -16.47
CA GLY A 107 -37.17 -22.13 -16.84
C GLY A 107 -36.06 -21.99 -17.87
N ARG A 108 -35.47 -20.80 -17.96
CA ARG A 108 -34.30 -20.52 -18.82
C ARG A 108 -33.17 -19.94 -17.98
N ILE A 109 -31.96 -20.40 -18.22
CA ILE A 109 -30.75 -19.85 -17.59
C ILE A 109 -30.02 -18.99 -18.63
N CYS A 110 -29.91 -17.69 -18.36
CA CYS A 110 -29.32 -16.69 -19.26
C CYS A 110 -27.88 -16.37 -18.83
N HIS A 111 -26.90 -16.58 -19.71
CA HIS A 111 -25.50 -16.26 -19.44
C HIS A 111 -25.15 -14.83 -19.89
N PHE A 112 -24.65 -14.04 -18.95
CA PHE A 112 -24.29 -12.64 -19.12
C PHE A 112 -22.82 -12.39 -18.82
N VAL A 113 -22.31 -11.29 -19.37
CA VAL A 113 -20.97 -10.79 -19.07
C VAL A 113 -20.98 -9.30 -18.76
N VAL A 114 -20.01 -8.84 -17.96
CA VAL A 114 -19.63 -7.42 -17.88
C VAL A 114 -18.25 -7.29 -18.53
N PRO A 115 -18.16 -6.99 -19.84
CA PRO A 115 -16.94 -7.20 -20.61
C PRO A 115 -15.73 -6.43 -20.06
N GLN A 116 -15.95 -5.18 -19.64
CA GLN A 116 -14.91 -4.29 -19.15
C GLN A 116 -14.35 -4.65 -17.77
N TYR A 117 -14.90 -5.67 -17.09
CA TYR A 117 -14.40 -6.15 -15.80
C TYR A 117 -14.15 -7.67 -15.78
N ASN A 118 -14.30 -8.39 -16.91
CA ASN A 118 -14.12 -9.85 -16.95
C ASN A 118 -15.01 -10.56 -15.90
N ILE A 119 -16.26 -10.10 -15.82
CA ILE A 119 -17.33 -10.74 -15.05
C ILE A 119 -18.11 -11.65 -16.00
N HIS A 120 -18.33 -12.89 -15.58
CA HIS A 120 -19.15 -13.89 -16.28
C HIS A 120 -20.08 -14.54 -15.26
N GLY A 121 -21.33 -14.77 -15.65
CA GLY A 121 -22.33 -15.26 -14.72
C GLY A 121 -23.60 -15.69 -15.42
N SER A 122 -24.48 -16.32 -14.64
CA SER A 122 -25.78 -16.77 -15.11
C SER A 122 -26.88 -16.28 -14.18
N TYR A 123 -28.04 -15.98 -14.76
CA TYR A 123 -29.26 -15.68 -14.00
C TYR A 123 -30.44 -16.52 -14.47
N ILE A 124 -31.42 -16.66 -13.58
CA ILE A 124 -32.76 -17.16 -13.86
C ILE A 124 -33.78 -16.05 -13.56
N LEU A 125 -34.78 -15.93 -14.42
CA LEU A 125 -35.89 -15.00 -14.28
C LEU A 125 -37.16 -15.80 -14.00
N GLY A 126 -37.86 -15.46 -12.92
CA GLY A 126 -39.15 -16.08 -12.58
C GLY A 126 -40.25 -15.69 -13.57
N HIS A 127 -41.22 -16.59 -13.73
CA HIS A 127 -42.38 -16.37 -14.60
C HIS A 127 -43.54 -15.65 -13.92
N GLU A 128 -43.58 -15.66 -12.57
CA GLU A 128 -44.63 -15.04 -11.77
C GLU A 128 -44.24 -13.63 -11.30
N ARG A 129 -45.25 -12.77 -11.16
CA ARG A 129 -45.07 -11.43 -10.60
C ARG A 129 -44.88 -11.51 -9.09
N VAL A 130 -43.87 -10.83 -8.57
CA VAL A 130 -43.52 -10.81 -7.15
C VAL A 130 -43.52 -9.39 -6.59
N ALA A 131 -43.62 -9.26 -5.26
CA ALA A 131 -43.46 -7.97 -4.61
C ALA A 131 -42.04 -7.42 -4.84
N PRO A 132 -41.88 -6.10 -5.10
CA PRO A 132 -40.58 -5.49 -5.39
C PRO A 132 -39.61 -5.64 -4.20
N SER A 133 -38.32 -5.85 -4.51
CA SER A 133 -37.27 -5.92 -3.49
C SER A 133 -37.12 -4.60 -2.71
N SER A 134 -36.54 -4.65 -1.51
CA SER A 134 -36.21 -3.43 -0.73
C SER A 134 -35.20 -2.50 -1.41
N THR A 135 -34.54 -2.97 -2.48
CA THR A 135 -33.58 -2.23 -3.31
C THR A 135 -34.21 -1.66 -4.59
N THR A 136 -35.45 -2.02 -4.89
CA THR A 136 -36.17 -1.56 -6.09
C THR A 136 -36.67 -0.12 -5.91
N PRO A 137 -36.48 0.80 -6.87
CA PRO A 137 -36.94 2.17 -6.77
C PRO A 137 -38.47 2.27 -6.88
N SER A 138 -39.04 3.32 -6.29
CA SER A 138 -40.49 3.61 -6.34
C SER A 138 -41.04 3.79 -7.76
N SER A 139 -40.19 4.08 -8.75
CA SER A 139 -40.56 4.12 -10.17
C SER A 139 -40.95 2.75 -10.76
N CYS A 140 -40.59 1.67 -10.07
CA CYS A 140 -40.84 0.27 -10.43
C CYS A 140 -41.81 -0.44 -9.49
N THR A 141 -42.22 0.14 -8.35
CA THR A 141 -43.01 -0.60 -7.32
C THR A 141 -44.46 -0.92 -7.71
N GLN A 142 -44.99 -0.30 -8.78
CA GLN A 142 -46.35 -0.55 -9.29
C GLN A 142 -46.36 -1.38 -10.59
N GLU A 143 -45.19 -1.84 -11.03
CA GLU A 143 -44.97 -2.44 -12.35
C GLU A 143 -44.78 -3.96 -12.26
N ASP A 144 -44.68 -4.61 -13.41
CA ASP A 144 -44.34 -6.03 -13.53
C ASP A 144 -42.91 -6.29 -13.02
N ASN A 145 -42.84 -6.70 -11.75
CA ASN A 145 -41.62 -7.16 -11.09
C ASN A 145 -41.59 -8.69 -11.08
N PHE A 146 -40.48 -9.28 -11.51
CA PHE A 146 -40.28 -10.73 -11.55
C PHE A 146 -39.14 -11.14 -10.62
N SER A 147 -39.20 -12.35 -10.04
CA SER A 147 -38.10 -12.83 -9.20
C SER A 147 -36.82 -13.00 -10.03
N PHE A 148 -35.69 -12.64 -9.46
CA PHE A 148 -34.39 -12.70 -10.13
C PHE A 148 -33.36 -13.31 -9.18
N GLU A 149 -32.68 -14.36 -9.63
CA GLU A 149 -31.54 -14.94 -8.93
C GLU A 149 -30.36 -15.04 -9.90
N HIS A 150 -29.16 -14.68 -9.45
CA HIS A 150 -27.94 -14.75 -10.24
C HIS A 150 -26.75 -15.23 -9.42
N TYR A 151 -25.76 -15.76 -10.13
CA TYR A 151 -24.38 -15.73 -9.66
C TYR A 151 -23.48 -15.12 -10.73
N PHE A 152 -22.34 -14.59 -10.31
CA PHE A 152 -21.23 -14.35 -11.21
C PHE A 152 -19.88 -14.60 -10.56
N TYR A 153 -18.88 -14.70 -11.43
CA TYR A 153 -17.48 -14.64 -11.09
C TYR A 153 -16.82 -13.43 -11.75
N HIS A 154 -16.05 -12.67 -10.96
CA HIS A 154 -15.23 -11.55 -11.40
C HIS A 154 -13.76 -11.98 -11.38
N GLY A 155 -13.16 -12.20 -12.55
CA GLY A 155 -11.77 -12.62 -12.65
C GLY A 155 -10.77 -11.55 -12.19
N SER A 156 -9.84 -11.92 -11.31
CA SER A 156 -8.79 -11.03 -10.78
C SER A 156 -7.62 -10.85 -11.77
N ILE A 157 -6.56 -10.13 -11.40
CA ILE A 157 -5.32 -9.93 -12.20
C ILE A 157 -4.40 -11.19 -12.22
N SER A 158 -4.99 -12.32 -11.88
CA SER A 158 -4.45 -13.34 -11.00
C SER A 158 -5.25 -14.61 -11.22
N TYR A 159 -4.74 -15.82 -10.95
CA TYR A 159 -5.43 -17.06 -11.34
C TYR A 159 -6.57 -17.47 -10.38
N TYR A 160 -7.45 -16.53 -10.08
CA TYR A 160 -8.70 -16.75 -9.37
C TYR A 160 -9.74 -15.68 -9.75
N ALA A 161 -11.00 -15.96 -9.42
CA ALA A 161 -12.11 -15.03 -9.54
C ALA A 161 -12.86 -14.89 -8.20
N PHE A 162 -13.39 -13.70 -7.93
CA PHE A 162 -14.30 -13.46 -6.82
C PHE A 162 -15.71 -13.91 -7.20
N TYR A 163 -16.35 -14.69 -6.33
CA TYR A 163 -17.74 -15.14 -6.48
C TYR A 163 -18.70 -14.18 -5.79
N GLU A 164 -19.82 -13.90 -6.45
CA GLU A 164 -20.99 -13.25 -5.89
C GLU A 164 -22.25 -14.03 -6.29
N GLU A 165 -23.18 -14.16 -5.35
CA GLU A 165 -24.53 -14.69 -5.61
C GLU A 165 -25.56 -13.79 -4.94
N GLY A 166 -26.60 -13.44 -5.70
CA GLY A 166 -27.59 -12.46 -5.29
C GLY A 166 -29.00 -12.85 -5.71
N VAL A 167 -29.96 -12.28 -4.98
CA VAL A 167 -31.39 -12.46 -5.20
C VAL A 167 -32.10 -11.12 -5.14
N GLY A 168 -33.18 -10.98 -5.88
CA GLY A 168 -33.94 -9.73 -5.93
C GLY A 168 -35.05 -9.76 -6.94
N THR A 169 -35.30 -8.61 -7.56
CA THR A 169 -36.41 -8.43 -8.51
C THR A 169 -35.97 -7.69 -9.77
N TYR A 170 -36.35 -8.22 -10.91
CA TYR A 170 -36.23 -7.57 -12.21
C TYR A 170 -37.41 -6.63 -12.47
N CYS A 171 -37.14 -5.38 -12.85
CA CYS A 171 -38.15 -4.42 -13.29
C CYS A 171 -38.22 -4.37 -14.82
N ALA A 172 -39.38 -4.72 -15.39
CA ALA A 172 -39.56 -4.75 -16.85
C ALA A 172 -39.45 -3.36 -17.53
N LYS A 173 -39.70 -2.28 -16.77
CA LYS A 173 -39.77 -0.89 -17.26
C LYS A 173 -38.41 -0.29 -17.64
N ASP A 174 -37.39 -0.54 -16.82
CA ASP A 174 -36.02 -0.05 -17.00
C ASP A 174 -35.01 -1.17 -17.27
N LYS A 175 -35.52 -2.41 -17.42
CA LYS A 175 -34.77 -3.63 -17.72
C LYS A 175 -33.62 -3.91 -16.75
N THR A 176 -33.71 -3.39 -15.51
CA THR A 176 -32.70 -3.54 -14.48
C THR A 176 -33.15 -4.54 -13.41
N ALA A 177 -32.25 -5.45 -13.02
CA ALA A 177 -32.45 -6.28 -11.83
C ALA A 177 -31.89 -5.59 -10.59
N TYR A 178 -32.74 -5.41 -9.58
CA TYR A 178 -32.42 -4.84 -8.28
C TYR A 178 -32.17 -5.96 -7.29
N VAL A 179 -30.90 -6.17 -6.92
CA VAL A 179 -30.47 -7.39 -6.23
C VAL A 179 -29.75 -7.11 -4.93
N ARG A 180 -29.90 -8.05 -4.00
CA ARG A 180 -29.21 -8.09 -2.72
C ARG A 180 -28.39 -9.37 -2.63
N ILE A 181 -27.17 -9.22 -2.13
CA ILE A 181 -26.19 -10.29 -2.11
C ILE A 181 -26.45 -11.28 -0.97
N ARG A 182 -26.42 -12.56 -1.33
CA ARG A 182 -26.62 -13.73 -0.48
C ARG A 182 -25.30 -14.48 -0.24
N GLY A 183 -24.51 -14.72 -1.30
CA GLY A 183 -23.26 -15.48 -1.27
C GLY A 183 -22.03 -14.66 -1.68
N LEU A 184 -20.88 -14.97 -1.09
CA LEU A 184 -19.55 -14.51 -1.51
C LEU A 184 -18.52 -15.62 -1.32
N GLY A 185 -17.47 -15.63 -2.14
CA GLY A 185 -16.42 -16.65 -2.12
C GLY A 185 -15.36 -16.38 -3.19
N THR A 186 -14.54 -17.38 -3.51
CA THR A 186 -13.52 -17.31 -4.57
C THR A 186 -13.37 -18.65 -5.30
N PHE A 187 -12.86 -18.66 -6.53
CA PHE A 187 -12.61 -19.91 -7.27
C PHE A 187 -11.39 -19.77 -8.20
N ASP A 188 -10.60 -20.83 -8.34
CA ASP A 188 -9.43 -20.86 -9.23
C ASP A 188 -9.84 -21.02 -10.71
N SER A 189 -10.39 -19.96 -11.29
CA SER A 189 -10.67 -19.85 -12.73
C SER A 189 -10.56 -18.39 -13.19
N ASN A 190 -10.25 -18.17 -14.47
CA ASN A 190 -10.16 -16.84 -15.08
C ASN A 190 -10.27 -16.90 -16.62
N GLY A 191 -10.63 -15.78 -17.25
CA GLY A 191 -10.63 -15.61 -18.70
C GLY A 191 -11.63 -16.53 -19.42
N ASP A 192 -11.15 -17.25 -20.43
CA ASP A 192 -11.99 -18.12 -21.28
C ASP A 192 -12.62 -19.30 -20.50
N ALA A 193 -11.88 -19.86 -19.54
CA ALA A 193 -12.40 -20.88 -18.62
C ALA A 193 -13.50 -20.36 -17.68
N LEU A 194 -13.60 -19.03 -17.52
CA LEU A 194 -14.67 -18.37 -16.76
C LEU A 194 -15.88 -18.06 -17.65
N ALA A 195 -15.65 -17.70 -18.91
CA ALA A 195 -16.68 -17.47 -19.92
C ALA A 195 -17.45 -18.73 -20.35
N THR A 196 -16.95 -19.90 -19.96
CA THR A 196 -17.51 -21.22 -20.27
C THR A 196 -17.91 -22.02 -19.02
N ASP A 197 -17.80 -21.42 -17.82
CA ASP A 197 -18.20 -22.08 -16.56
C ASP A 197 -19.71 -22.25 -16.46
N ARG A 198 -20.14 -23.51 -16.35
CA ARG A 198 -21.55 -23.91 -16.23
C ARG A 198 -22.05 -24.00 -14.78
N GLY A 199 -21.19 -23.72 -13.81
CA GLY A 199 -21.45 -24.02 -12.41
C GLY A 199 -21.22 -25.50 -12.08
N SER A 200 -21.42 -25.87 -10.81
CA SER A 200 -21.35 -27.26 -10.33
C SER A 200 -21.95 -27.37 -8.94
N ASP A 201 -22.51 -28.53 -8.61
CA ASP A 201 -23.18 -28.77 -7.32
C ASP A 201 -22.22 -28.99 -6.14
N GLY A 202 -20.92 -29.14 -6.42
CA GLY A 202 -19.86 -29.26 -5.41
C GLY A 202 -19.44 -27.93 -4.79
N TYR A 203 -18.82 -28.00 -3.61
CA TYR A 203 -18.13 -26.85 -3.02
C TYR A 203 -16.96 -26.38 -3.89
N ARG A 204 -16.80 -25.06 -3.99
CA ARG A 204 -15.74 -24.37 -4.71
C ARG A 204 -15.00 -23.43 -3.75
N TRP A 205 -13.70 -23.28 -3.97
CA TRP A 205 -12.85 -22.28 -3.31
C TRP A 205 -11.64 -21.96 -4.22
N SER A 206 -10.83 -20.96 -3.84
CA SER A 206 -9.55 -20.66 -4.49
C SER A 206 -8.37 -20.97 -3.58
N TYR A 207 -7.54 -21.94 -3.95
CA TYR A 207 -6.26 -22.17 -3.27
C TYR A 207 -5.31 -20.98 -3.46
N TRP A 208 -5.39 -20.32 -4.63
CA TRP A 208 -4.50 -19.23 -5.01
C TRP A 208 -4.75 -17.97 -4.18
N TYR A 209 -6.03 -17.58 -4.02
CA TYR A 209 -6.47 -16.54 -3.09
C TYR A 209 -6.14 -16.92 -1.64
N GLY A 210 -6.41 -18.18 -1.25
CA GLY A 210 -6.10 -18.70 0.07
C GLY A 210 -4.63 -18.47 0.45
N LEU A 211 -3.70 -18.89 -0.41
CA LEU A 211 -2.25 -18.78 -0.18
C LEU A 211 -1.76 -17.32 -0.15
N LEU A 212 -2.10 -16.52 -1.16
CA LEU A 212 -1.58 -15.14 -1.25
C LEU A 212 -2.25 -14.19 -0.26
N GLY A 213 -3.55 -14.36 0.00
CA GLY A 213 -4.25 -13.65 1.05
C GLY A 213 -3.67 -13.99 2.43
N LEU A 214 -3.33 -15.26 2.69
CA LEU A 214 -2.64 -15.66 3.92
C LEU A 214 -1.26 -15.01 4.03
N ALA A 215 -0.45 -15.04 2.96
CA ALA A 215 0.87 -14.40 2.92
C ALA A 215 0.78 -12.89 3.21
N TRP A 216 -0.23 -12.21 2.66
CA TRP A 216 -0.51 -10.80 2.95
C TRP A 216 -0.93 -10.57 4.41
N MET A 217 -1.80 -11.41 4.97
CA MET A 217 -2.21 -11.32 6.39
C MET A 217 -1.01 -11.55 7.32
N ILE A 218 -0.17 -12.55 7.06
CA ILE A 218 1.07 -12.80 7.81
C ILE A 218 2.00 -11.58 7.73
N TYR A 219 2.20 -11.00 6.54
CA TYR A 219 3.01 -9.80 6.36
C TYR A 219 2.48 -8.62 7.20
N ARG A 220 1.16 -8.40 7.20
CA ARG A 220 0.50 -7.36 8.02
C ARG A 220 0.64 -7.61 9.53
N VAL A 221 0.51 -8.86 9.99
CA VAL A 221 0.72 -9.24 11.40
C VAL A 221 2.17 -9.00 11.83
N VAL A 222 3.16 -9.37 11.01
CA VAL A 222 4.58 -9.08 11.28
C VAL A 222 4.84 -7.57 11.34
N LEU A 223 4.27 -6.80 10.41
CA LEU A 223 4.33 -5.34 10.39
C LEU A 223 3.74 -4.71 11.67
N LEU A 224 2.60 -5.21 12.14
CA LEU A 224 1.96 -4.71 13.37
C LEU A 224 2.69 -5.13 14.64
N ARG A 225 3.30 -6.33 14.65
CA ARG A 225 4.18 -6.77 15.74
C ARG A 225 5.42 -5.90 15.85
N ARG A 226 6.08 -5.53 14.73
CA ARG A 226 7.25 -4.62 14.80
C ARG A 226 6.83 -3.22 15.27
N SER A 227 5.72 -2.67 14.79
CA SER A 227 5.26 -1.33 15.17
C SER A 227 4.86 -1.28 16.65
N PHE A 228 4.24 -2.33 17.19
CA PHE A 228 3.97 -2.48 18.62
C PHE A 228 5.25 -2.36 19.45
N VAL A 229 6.30 -3.13 19.09
CA VAL A 229 7.57 -3.13 19.82
C VAL A 229 8.29 -1.77 19.70
N LEU A 230 8.24 -1.12 18.54
CA LEU A 230 8.80 0.22 18.32
C LEU A 230 8.10 1.26 19.20
N SER A 231 6.77 1.38 19.08
CA SER A 231 5.93 2.29 19.86
C SER A 231 6.07 2.08 21.37
N LYS A 232 6.10 0.82 21.83
CA LYS A 232 6.30 0.48 23.24
C LYS A 232 7.66 0.92 23.76
N ARG A 233 8.74 0.71 23.00
CA ARG A 233 10.10 1.15 23.40
C ARG A 233 10.24 2.67 23.34
N TYR A 234 9.64 3.33 22.36
CA TYR A 234 9.67 4.78 22.21
C TYR A 234 8.94 5.48 23.35
N GLY A 235 7.72 5.03 23.67
CA GLY A 235 6.96 5.54 24.82
C GLY A 235 7.72 5.38 26.14
N ARG A 236 8.30 4.20 26.39
CA ARG A 236 9.14 3.96 27.58
C ARG A 236 10.36 4.86 27.67
N ALA A 237 10.99 5.20 26.54
CA ALA A 237 12.09 6.15 26.55
C ALA A 237 11.60 7.56 26.94
N TYR A 238 10.47 8.01 26.37
CA TYR A 238 9.85 9.28 26.71
C TYR A 238 9.42 9.38 28.19
N ASP A 239 8.74 8.35 28.69
CA ASP A 239 8.28 8.28 30.07
C ASP A 239 9.47 8.33 31.06
N ARG A 240 10.61 7.71 30.74
CA ARG A 240 11.86 7.81 31.52
C ARG A 240 12.52 9.18 31.46
N MET A 241 12.48 9.84 30.29
CA MET A 241 12.99 11.22 30.14
C MET A 241 12.09 12.26 30.81
N GLY A 242 10.90 11.87 31.30
CA GLY A 242 9.92 12.81 31.86
C GLY A 242 9.30 13.72 30.81
N GLU A 243 9.38 13.35 29.54
CA GLU A 243 8.95 14.11 28.37
C GLU A 243 7.49 13.82 27.99
N THR A 244 6.83 14.77 27.34
CA THR A 244 5.47 14.62 26.84
C THR A 244 5.44 14.54 25.32
N LEU A 245 4.54 13.71 24.78
CA LEU A 245 4.28 13.62 23.35
C LEU A 245 2.85 14.09 23.07
N SER A 246 2.65 14.90 22.03
CA SER A 246 1.30 15.30 21.62
C SER A 246 0.54 14.15 20.92
N ARG A 247 -0.80 14.16 20.97
CA ARG A 247 -1.63 13.16 20.27
C ARG A 247 -1.34 13.12 18.76
N LYS A 248 -1.14 14.29 18.12
CA LYS A 248 -0.77 14.38 16.70
C LYS A 248 0.59 13.74 16.42
N ALA A 249 1.60 14.02 17.26
CA ALA A 249 2.92 13.41 17.14
C ALA A 249 2.89 11.89 17.34
N ALA A 250 2.05 11.39 18.25
CA ALA A 250 1.85 9.96 18.47
C ALA A 250 1.24 9.24 17.25
N VAL A 251 0.27 9.86 16.56
CA VAL A 251 -0.30 9.35 15.30
C VAL A 251 0.75 9.29 14.18
N VAL A 252 1.51 10.37 14.01
CA VAL A 252 2.59 10.44 12.99
C VAL A 252 3.67 9.37 13.26
N TYR A 253 4.16 9.26 14.50
CA TYR A 253 5.14 8.24 14.89
C TYR A 253 4.61 6.82 14.60
N MET A 254 3.37 6.57 14.99
CA MET A 254 2.72 5.28 14.81
C MET A 254 2.56 4.94 13.31
N GLN A 255 2.23 5.92 12.47
CA GLN A 255 2.13 5.74 11.01
C GLN A 255 3.49 5.52 10.31
N GLU A 256 4.56 6.22 10.71
CA GLU A 256 5.93 5.91 10.24
C GLU A 256 6.36 4.49 10.68
N SER A 257 6.06 4.10 11.92
CA SER A 257 6.39 2.75 12.43
C SER A 257 5.63 1.61 11.70
N MET A 258 4.50 1.93 11.06
CA MET A 258 3.68 1.03 10.22
C MET A 258 3.95 1.17 8.72
N ARG A 259 5.04 1.83 8.33
CA ARG A 259 5.49 1.81 6.93
C ARG A 259 5.53 0.37 6.40
N LEU A 260 5.13 0.18 5.15
CA LEU A 260 5.12 -1.14 4.51
C LEU A 260 6.54 -1.67 4.29
N SER A 261 7.35 -0.96 3.49
CA SER A 261 8.74 -1.35 3.22
C SER A 261 9.65 -1.09 4.44
N PRO A 262 10.61 -1.98 4.74
CA PRO A 262 11.67 -1.68 5.70
C PRO A 262 12.69 -0.69 5.11
N HIS A 263 13.47 -0.03 5.96
CA HIS A 263 14.54 0.86 5.48
C HIS A 263 15.60 0.07 4.72
N ASN A 264 16.08 0.65 3.62
CA ASN A 264 17.01 0.06 2.65
C ASN A 264 16.47 -1.20 1.92
N ALA A 265 15.15 -1.40 1.87
CA ALA A 265 14.55 -2.37 0.96
C ALA A 265 14.92 -2.09 -0.51
N SER A 266 15.11 -3.15 -1.29
CA SER A 266 15.26 -3.07 -2.75
C SER A 266 13.91 -2.80 -3.43
N ASN A 267 13.92 -2.25 -4.65
CA ASN A 267 12.69 -2.10 -5.42
C ASN A 267 12.03 -3.44 -5.76
N CYS A 268 12.81 -4.51 -5.94
CA CYS A 268 12.24 -5.86 -6.11
C CYS A 268 11.43 -6.31 -4.88
N CYS A 269 11.91 -6.04 -3.66
CA CYS A 269 11.12 -6.24 -2.43
C CYS A 269 9.88 -5.34 -2.37
N ARG A 270 9.98 -4.07 -2.78
CA ARG A 270 8.82 -3.15 -2.84
C ARG A 270 7.76 -3.62 -3.84
N VAL A 271 8.15 -4.18 -4.98
CA VAL A 271 7.23 -4.73 -5.98
C VAL A 271 6.46 -5.95 -5.44
N VAL A 272 7.13 -6.88 -4.74
CA VAL A 272 6.44 -8.02 -4.09
C VAL A 272 5.43 -7.54 -3.05
N VAL A 273 5.77 -6.54 -2.23
CA VAL A 273 4.85 -5.96 -1.24
C VAL A 273 3.72 -5.17 -1.91
N LEU A 274 3.99 -4.47 -3.01
CA LEU A 274 2.97 -3.80 -3.82
C LEU A 274 1.98 -4.80 -4.42
N TYR A 275 2.46 -5.94 -4.91
CA TYR A 275 1.62 -7.01 -5.45
C TYR A 275 0.67 -7.57 -4.38
N LEU A 276 1.17 -7.97 -3.20
CA LEU A 276 0.32 -8.41 -2.08
C LEU A 276 -0.67 -7.32 -1.62
N LEU A 277 -0.27 -6.05 -1.68
CA LEU A 277 -1.14 -4.92 -1.38
C LEU A 277 -2.26 -4.75 -2.42
N LEU A 278 -2.00 -4.98 -3.71
CA LEU A 278 -3.00 -4.92 -4.77
C LEU A 278 -4.06 -6.01 -4.59
N GLU A 279 -3.68 -7.24 -4.23
CA GLU A 279 -4.63 -8.32 -3.88
C GLU A 279 -5.55 -7.91 -2.69
N GLY A 280 -5.00 -7.21 -1.71
CA GLY A 280 -5.76 -6.60 -0.62
C GLY A 280 -6.72 -5.49 -1.08
N VAL A 281 -6.28 -4.61 -1.99
CA VAL A 281 -7.13 -3.57 -2.60
C VAL A 281 -8.28 -4.18 -3.39
N MET A 282 -8.03 -5.21 -4.19
CA MET A 282 -9.07 -5.90 -4.98
C MET A 282 -10.11 -6.55 -4.08
N SER A 283 -9.69 -7.20 -2.99
CA SER A 283 -10.60 -7.76 -1.97
C SER A 283 -11.49 -6.69 -1.33
N ASP A 284 -10.90 -5.55 -0.95
CA ASP A 284 -11.64 -4.42 -0.35
C ASP A 284 -12.61 -3.77 -1.33
N LEU A 285 -12.20 -3.60 -2.59
CA LEU A 285 -13.02 -3.04 -3.66
C LEU A 285 -14.20 -3.98 -3.98
N PHE A 286 -13.95 -5.29 -4.07
CA PHE A 286 -15.02 -6.26 -4.30
C PHE A 286 -16.06 -6.22 -3.18
N LEU A 287 -15.63 -6.15 -1.92
CA LEU A 287 -16.58 -6.04 -0.79
C LEU A 287 -17.41 -4.76 -0.77
N LEU A 288 -16.89 -3.66 -1.33
CA LEU A 288 -17.62 -2.40 -1.44
C LEU A 288 -18.68 -2.42 -2.54
N ILE A 289 -18.44 -3.15 -3.62
CA ILE A 289 -19.46 -3.41 -4.66
C ILE A 289 -20.35 -4.61 -4.33
N ALA A 290 -20.02 -5.36 -3.28
CA ALA A 290 -20.68 -6.60 -2.91
C ALA A 290 -21.37 -6.61 -1.53
N GLN A 291 -21.46 -5.46 -0.84
CA GLN A 291 -22.16 -5.34 0.44
C GLN A 291 -22.87 -3.99 0.56
N ASP A 292 -24.08 -4.02 1.09
CA ASP A 292 -24.84 -2.82 1.47
C ASP A 292 -24.76 -2.50 2.97
N GLY A 293 -25.05 -1.25 3.31
CA GLY A 293 -25.25 -0.80 4.69
C GLY A 293 -24.00 -0.32 5.43
N VAL A 294 -24.11 -0.19 6.75
CA VAL A 294 -23.11 0.47 7.61
C VAL A 294 -21.78 -0.31 7.66
N PHE A 295 -21.81 -1.64 7.53
CA PHE A 295 -20.60 -2.44 7.48
C PHE A 295 -19.81 -2.22 6.18
N ALA A 296 -20.48 -2.06 5.03
CA ALA A 296 -19.83 -1.67 3.78
C ALA A 296 -19.16 -0.29 3.91
N LYS A 297 -19.84 0.68 4.54
CA LYS A 297 -19.26 2.00 4.83
C LYS A 297 -18.00 1.94 5.70
N THR A 298 -17.82 0.89 6.48
CA THR A 298 -16.60 0.68 7.28
C THR A 298 -15.43 0.18 6.42
N GLN A 299 -15.70 -0.57 5.35
CA GLN A 299 -14.67 -1.09 4.44
C GLN A 299 -13.95 0.02 3.66
N TYR A 300 -14.61 1.16 3.43
CA TYR A 300 -13.98 2.37 2.87
C TYR A 300 -12.72 2.81 3.63
N ILE A 301 -12.66 2.58 4.95
CA ILE A 301 -11.49 2.90 5.77
C ILE A 301 -10.31 1.97 5.41
N SER A 302 -10.57 0.68 5.19
CA SER A 302 -9.55 -0.28 4.73
C SER A 302 -9.09 0.03 3.30
N LEU A 303 -10.04 0.26 2.38
CA LEU A 303 -9.72 0.62 1.00
C LEU A 303 -8.82 1.87 0.95
N GLY A 304 -9.20 2.93 1.65
CA GLY A 304 -8.42 4.16 1.70
C GLY A 304 -7.02 3.95 2.27
N TYR A 305 -6.90 3.20 3.38
CA TYR A 305 -5.60 2.88 3.95
C TYR A 305 -4.71 2.06 2.99
N ASN A 306 -5.28 1.09 2.28
CA ASN A 306 -4.55 0.29 1.30
C ASN A 306 -4.16 1.10 0.05
N LEU A 307 -5.05 1.94 -0.48
CA LEU A 307 -4.81 2.79 -1.65
C LEU A 307 -3.77 3.89 -1.37
N SER A 308 -3.79 4.49 -0.17
CA SER A 308 -2.72 5.35 0.33
C SER A 308 -1.38 4.62 0.43
N GLY A 309 -1.41 3.33 0.78
CA GLY A 309 -0.26 2.44 0.74
C GLY A 309 0.32 2.23 -0.66
N VAL A 310 -0.54 2.06 -1.68
CA VAL A 310 -0.13 1.91 -3.09
C VAL A 310 0.59 3.17 -3.56
N LEU A 311 -0.04 4.34 -3.38
CA LEU A 311 0.55 5.63 -3.76
C LEU A 311 1.91 5.87 -3.09
N SER A 312 2.01 5.59 -1.78
CA SER A 312 3.30 5.72 -1.07
C SER A 312 4.34 4.72 -1.57
N MET A 313 4.00 3.46 -1.81
CA MET A 313 4.96 2.46 -2.29
C MET A 313 5.51 2.80 -3.68
N VAL A 314 4.65 3.27 -4.59
CA VAL A 314 5.06 3.73 -5.92
C VAL A 314 5.99 4.93 -5.81
N PHE A 315 5.67 5.94 -4.98
CA PHE A 315 6.55 7.09 -4.77
C PHE A 315 7.88 6.71 -4.10
N GLU A 316 7.89 5.78 -3.14
CA GLU A 316 9.13 5.26 -2.54
C GLU A 316 10.04 4.57 -3.57
N MET A 317 9.47 3.85 -4.55
CA MET A 317 10.23 3.25 -5.65
C MET A 317 10.82 4.32 -6.58
N LEU A 318 10.08 5.39 -6.88
CA LEU A 318 10.56 6.52 -7.68
C LEU A 318 11.66 7.31 -6.96
N GLU A 319 11.46 7.66 -5.68
CA GLU A 319 12.42 8.42 -4.86
C GLU A 319 13.72 7.61 -4.66
N SER A 320 13.63 6.30 -4.41
CA SER A 320 14.82 5.43 -4.27
C SER A 320 15.57 5.19 -5.58
N SER A 321 14.89 5.28 -6.73
CA SER A 321 15.52 5.20 -8.06
C SER A 321 16.24 6.50 -8.47
N LYS A 322 16.13 7.58 -7.69
CA LYS A 322 16.68 8.93 -7.98
C LYS A 322 16.22 9.53 -9.33
N TRP A 323 15.04 9.15 -9.81
CA TRP A 323 14.50 9.63 -11.11
C TRP A 323 13.97 11.08 -11.07
N LEU A 324 13.87 11.69 -9.89
CA LEU A 324 13.37 13.06 -9.71
C LEU A 324 14.47 13.96 -9.16
N HIS A 325 14.68 15.11 -9.81
CA HIS A 325 15.48 16.20 -9.26
C HIS A 325 14.87 16.72 -7.94
N GLU A 326 15.67 17.40 -7.12
CA GLU A 326 15.27 17.76 -5.76
C GLU A 326 14.04 18.68 -5.67
N LYS A 327 13.97 19.75 -6.47
CA LYS A 327 12.82 20.67 -6.47
C LYS A 327 11.48 19.96 -6.78
N PRO A 328 11.33 19.19 -7.88
CA PRO A 328 10.09 18.43 -8.13
C PRO A 328 9.87 17.28 -7.12
N ARG A 329 10.93 16.63 -6.61
CA ARG A 329 10.83 15.64 -5.52
C ARG A 329 10.18 16.25 -4.27
N LEU A 330 10.67 17.40 -3.81
CA LEU A 330 10.14 18.10 -2.64
C LEU A 330 8.70 18.59 -2.87
N LEU A 331 8.42 19.17 -4.03
CA LEU A 331 7.08 19.62 -4.43
C LEU A 331 6.07 18.46 -4.37
N LEU A 332 6.40 17.34 -5.02
CA LEU A 332 5.54 16.16 -5.08
C LEU A 332 5.36 15.52 -3.68
N LYS A 333 6.44 15.41 -2.90
CA LYS A 333 6.41 14.87 -1.53
C LYS A 333 5.55 15.73 -0.60
N ARG A 334 5.66 17.06 -0.67
CA ARG A 334 4.91 17.99 0.18
C ARG A 334 3.45 18.17 -0.23
N LEU A 335 3.12 18.09 -1.53
CA LEU A 335 1.72 18.14 -2.00
C LEU A 335 0.98 16.82 -1.79
N LEU A 336 1.58 15.69 -2.18
CA LEU A 336 0.87 14.41 -2.21
C LEU A 336 1.03 13.59 -0.93
N PHE A 337 2.14 13.75 -0.20
CA PHE A 337 2.49 12.89 0.93
C PHE A 337 2.62 13.70 2.22
N SER A 338 1.56 14.40 2.61
CA SER A 338 1.45 15.06 3.91
C SER A 338 0.54 14.30 4.88
N TYR A 339 0.90 14.29 6.17
CA TYR A 339 0.07 13.68 7.22
C TYR A 339 -1.25 14.42 7.47
N GLU A 340 -1.32 15.72 7.17
CA GLU A 340 -2.53 16.51 7.37
C GLU A 340 -3.60 16.29 6.29
N THR A 341 -3.21 16.01 5.04
CA THR A 341 -4.15 16.00 3.90
C THR A 341 -4.37 14.64 3.26
N CYS A 342 -3.51 13.65 3.53
CA CYS A 342 -3.52 12.37 2.81
C CYS A 342 -4.88 11.66 2.88
N LEU A 343 -5.34 11.31 4.09
CA LEU A 343 -6.54 10.50 4.31
C LEU A 343 -7.82 11.16 3.78
N VAL A 344 -7.85 12.49 3.62
CA VAL A 344 -9.05 13.19 3.14
C VAL A 344 -9.34 12.86 1.68
N GLY A 345 -8.30 12.73 0.84
CA GLY A 345 -8.44 12.30 -0.55
C GLY A 345 -9.06 10.91 -0.66
N GLU A 346 -8.58 9.98 0.17
CA GLU A 346 -9.09 8.61 0.19
C GLU A 346 -10.53 8.51 0.72
N LEU A 347 -10.86 9.22 1.82
CA LEU A 347 -12.21 9.22 2.38
C LEU A 347 -13.24 9.84 1.42
N LEU A 348 -12.87 10.89 0.68
CA LEU A 348 -13.73 11.46 -0.36
C LEU A 348 -13.86 10.52 -1.57
N SER A 349 -12.77 9.88 -2.01
CA SER A 349 -12.80 8.93 -3.14
C SER A 349 -13.69 7.72 -2.86
N ALA A 350 -13.65 7.23 -1.61
CA ALA A 350 -14.54 6.20 -1.10
C ALA A 350 -16.01 6.65 -1.13
N ALA A 351 -16.32 7.85 -0.65
CA ALA A 351 -17.69 8.37 -0.60
C ALA A 351 -18.32 8.56 -2.00
N VAL A 352 -17.53 8.89 -3.03
CA VAL A 352 -18.02 9.07 -4.41
C VAL A 352 -17.91 7.82 -5.29
N MET A 353 -17.30 6.74 -4.79
CA MET A 353 -16.98 5.52 -5.55
C MET A 353 -18.18 4.95 -6.31
N ASN A 354 -19.32 4.77 -5.65
CA ASN A 354 -20.48 4.08 -6.23
C ASN A 354 -21.15 4.93 -7.33
N HIS A 355 -21.10 6.27 -7.20
CA HIS A 355 -21.51 7.19 -8.26
C HIS A 355 -20.54 7.16 -9.45
N TYR A 356 -19.24 7.10 -9.19
CA TYR A 356 -18.21 7.02 -10.24
C TYR A 356 -18.30 5.72 -11.04
N LEU A 357 -18.48 4.57 -10.36
CA LEU A 357 -18.75 3.26 -10.98
C LEU A 357 -20.01 3.30 -11.86
N THR A 358 -21.12 3.81 -11.32
CA THR A 358 -22.38 3.97 -12.05
C THR A 358 -22.22 4.84 -13.30
N TRP A 359 -21.48 5.94 -13.20
CA TRP A 359 -21.22 6.86 -14.32
C TRP A 359 -20.37 6.18 -15.41
N ILE A 360 -19.31 5.45 -15.03
CA ILE A 360 -18.47 4.68 -15.96
C ILE A 360 -19.29 3.60 -16.68
N ASN A 361 -20.09 2.83 -15.95
CA ASN A 361 -20.88 1.74 -16.52
C ASN A 361 -21.99 2.25 -17.47
N ARG A 362 -22.46 3.49 -17.29
CA ARG A 362 -23.41 4.15 -18.19
C ARG A 362 -22.75 4.86 -19.39
N SER A 363 -21.42 4.95 -19.43
CA SER A 363 -20.67 5.52 -20.55
C SER A 363 -20.59 4.55 -21.75
N HIS A 364 -19.90 4.95 -22.82
CA HIS A 364 -19.63 4.10 -23.99
C HIS A 364 -18.93 2.76 -23.66
N LEU A 365 -18.33 2.59 -22.47
CA LEU A 365 -17.82 1.30 -22.02
C LEU A 365 -18.89 0.20 -21.97
N ARG A 366 -20.18 0.55 -21.88
CA ARG A 366 -21.30 -0.40 -21.95
C ARG A 366 -21.36 -1.18 -23.26
N GLU A 367 -20.90 -0.59 -24.36
CA GLU A 367 -20.93 -1.15 -25.72
C GLU A 367 -19.66 -1.97 -26.04
N SER A 368 -18.81 -2.26 -25.04
CA SER A 368 -17.47 -2.83 -25.25
C SER A 368 -17.39 -4.35 -25.46
N LYS A 369 -18.52 -5.06 -25.53
CA LYS A 369 -18.58 -6.52 -25.81
C LYS A 369 -17.83 -6.93 -27.09
N PRO A 370 -17.95 -6.26 -28.25
CA PRO A 370 -17.24 -6.66 -29.47
C PRO A 370 -15.71 -6.57 -29.30
N THR A 371 -15.22 -5.52 -28.64
CA THR A 371 -13.79 -5.33 -28.37
C THR A 371 -13.24 -6.39 -27.41
N ALA A 372 -14.00 -6.73 -26.36
CA ALA A 372 -13.63 -7.80 -25.44
C ALA A 372 -13.59 -9.19 -26.11
N LEU A 373 -14.48 -9.45 -27.08
CA LEU A 373 -14.44 -10.68 -27.87
C LEU A 373 -13.24 -10.71 -28.82
N ALA A 374 -12.82 -9.56 -29.37
CA ALA A 374 -11.68 -9.46 -30.28
C ALA A 374 -10.31 -9.59 -29.58
N VAL A 375 -10.18 -9.15 -28.32
CA VAL A 375 -8.89 -9.06 -27.59
C VAL A 375 -8.81 -10.00 -26.37
N SER A 376 -9.91 -10.69 -26.03
CA SER A 376 -10.21 -11.39 -24.77
C SER A 376 -10.71 -10.50 -23.63
N TYR A 377 -11.68 -11.05 -22.87
CA TYR A 377 -12.26 -10.46 -21.66
C TYR A 377 -11.21 -10.10 -20.61
N TYR A 378 -10.18 -10.94 -20.43
CA TYR A 378 -9.11 -10.71 -19.45
C TYR A 378 -8.32 -9.44 -19.79
N VAL A 379 -7.83 -9.31 -21.02
CA VAL A 379 -7.03 -8.14 -21.45
C VAL A 379 -7.89 -6.88 -21.44
N TRP A 380 -9.15 -6.97 -21.90
CA TRP A 380 -10.06 -5.83 -21.89
C TRP A 380 -10.42 -5.37 -20.47
N SER A 381 -10.50 -6.30 -19.51
CA SER A 381 -10.69 -5.97 -18.09
C SER A 381 -9.53 -5.17 -17.49
N LEU A 382 -8.29 -5.38 -17.95
CA LEU A 382 -7.16 -4.53 -17.53
C LEU A 382 -7.34 -3.07 -17.98
N VAL A 383 -7.99 -2.84 -19.13
CA VAL A 383 -8.33 -1.50 -19.63
C VAL A 383 -9.43 -0.88 -18.77
N GLY A 384 -10.53 -1.61 -18.51
CA GLY A 384 -11.64 -1.12 -17.70
C GLY A 384 -11.24 -0.83 -16.24
N HIS A 385 -10.49 -1.74 -15.60
CA HIS A 385 -9.88 -1.49 -14.30
C HIS A 385 -8.85 -0.36 -14.34
N GLY A 386 -8.10 -0.22 -15.43
CA GLY A 386 -7.20 0.91 -15.66
C GLY A 386 -7.94 2.25 -15.59
N VAL A 387 -9.05 2.40 -16.32
CA VAL A 387 -9.89 3.60 -16.29
C VAL A 387 -10.35 3.92 -14.86
N LEU A 388 -10.85 2.92 -14.12
CA LEU A 388 -11.25 3.09 -12.72
C LEU A 388 -10.09 3.56 -11.83
N VAL A 389 -8.97 2.82 -11.83
CA VAL A 389 -7.83 3.07 -10.94
C VAL A 389 -7.17 4.41 -11.26
N PHE A 390 -6.99 4.76 -12.55
CA PHE A 390 -6.40 6.04 -12.93
C PHE A 390 -7.30 7.23 -12.59
N GLY A 391 -8.61 7.14 -12.80
CA GLY A 391 -9.53 8.21 -12.42
C GLY A 391 -9.63 8.42 -10.90
N LEU A 392 -9.67 7.33 -10.13
CA LEU A 392 -9.60 7.39 -8.66
C LEU A 392 -8.28 7.99 -8.17
N ALA A 393 -7.14 7.57 -8.75
CA ALA A 393 -5.85 8.13 -8.44
C ALA A 393 -5.76 9.63 -8.78
N ALA A 394 -6.27 10.04 -9.94
CA ALA A 394 -6.33 11.44 -10.37
C ALA A 394 -7.20 12.29 -9.42
N PHE A 395 -8.35 11.76 -8.98
CA PHE A 395 -9.21 12.43 -8.00
C PHE A 395 -8.50 12.60 -6.65
N ILE A 396 -7.91 11.53 -6.11
CA ILE A 396 -7.16 11.57 -4.83
C ILE A 396 -5.98 12.56 -4.91
N ILE A 397 -5.21 12.52 -5.99
CA ILE A 397 -4.10 13.44 -6.24
C ILE A 397 -4.60 14.87 -6.28
N SER A 398 -5.68 15.16 -7.01
CA SER A 398 -6.27 16.50 -7.11
C SER A 398 -6.72 17.03 -5.74
N VAL A 399 -7.45 16.22 -4.97
CA VAL A 399 -7.88 16.59 -3.60
C VAL A 399 -6.68 16.86 -2.70
N ARG A 400 -5.67 15.98 -2.70
CA ARG A 400 -4.45 16.15 -1.89
C ARG A 400 -3.69 17.43 -2.26
N VAL A 401 -3.52 17.73 -3.55
CA VAL A 401 -2.88 18.96 -4.04
C VAL A 401 -3.62 20.21 -3.59
N ILE A 402 -4.95 20.25 -3.78
CA ILE A 402 -5.79 21.39 -3.38
C ILE A 402 -5.69 21.62 -1.87
N LEU A 403 -5.93 20.58 -1.07
CA LEU A 403 -5.90 20.69 0.40
C LEU A 403 -4.51 21.05 0.92
N ALA A 404 -3.44 20.48 0.38
CA ALA A 404 -2.07 20.81 0.79
C ALA A 404 -1.73 22.28 0.46
N SER A 405 -2.14 22.76 -0.72
CA SER A 405 -1.94 24.13 -1.14
C SER A 405 -2.70 25.12 -0.24
N VAL A 406 -3.99 24.88 0.00
CA VAL A 406 -4.82 25.69 0.91
C VAL A 406 -4.25 25.69 2.33
N TYR A 407 -3.85 24.52 2.85
CA TYR A 407 -3.26 24.38 4.19
C TYR A 407 -1.96 25.18 4.33
N ILE A 408 -1.07 25.12 3.33
CA ILE A 408 0.20 25.86 3.33
C ILE A 408 -0.03 27.38 3.21
N VAL A 409 -0.94 27.81 2.34
CA VAL A 409 -1.30 29.23 2.22
C VAL A 409 -1.89 29.76 3.52
N TRP A 410 -2.74 28.98 4.20
CA TRP A 410 -3.32 29.37 5.48
C TRP A 410 -2.28 29.45 6.61
N MET A 411 -1.45 28.41 6.76
CA MET A 411 -0.51 28.27 7.89
C MET A 411 0.79 29.06 7.74
N HIS A 412 1.33 29.16 6.52
CA HIS A 412 2.65 29.75 6.26
C HIS A 412 2.60 31.00 5.37
N ARG A 413 1.43 31.38 4.84
CA ARG A 413 1.21 32.54 3.95
C ARG A 413 2.11 32.56 2.71
N SER A 414 2.73 31.43 2.35
CA SER A 414 3.64 31.34 1.20
C SER A 414 3.73 29.93 0.64
N LEU A 415 3.58 29.79 -0.67
CA LEU A 415 3.82 28.53 -1.39
C LEU A 415 5.31 28.15 -1.50
N LYS A 416 6.25 29.04 -1.14
CA LYS A 416 7.70 28.73 -1.14
C LYS A 416 8.05 27.52 -0.26
N VAL A 417 7.23 27.22 0.75
CA VAL A 417 7.34 26.01 1.60
C VAL A 417 7.29 24.72 0.77
N LEU A 418 6.66 24.70 -0.42
CA LEU A 418 6.60 23.51 -1.27
C LEU A 418 7.93 23.13 -1.92
N THR A 419 8.83 24.10 -2.17
CA THR A 419 10.06 23.88 -2.95
C THR A 419 11.34 24.25 -2.22
N ALA A 420 11.27 24.97 -1.10
CA ALA A 420 12.45 25.36 -0.33
C ALA A 420 13.22 24.14 0.24
N PRO A 421 14.55 24.10 0.16
CA PRO A 421 15.34 23.01 0.73
C PRO A 421 15.22 22.99 2.26
N CYS A 422 15.38 21.79 2.83
CA CYS A 422 15.48 21.59 4.26
C CYS A 422 16.41 20.40 4.51
N SER A 423 17.55 20.63 5.15
CA SER A 423 18.58 19.61 5.40
C SER A 423 18.01 18.34 6.05
N VAL A 424 17.05 18.47 6.97
CA VAL A 424 16.33 17.35 7.60
C VAL A 424 15.52 16.52 6.59
N ASP A 425 14.85 17.12 5.59
CA ASP A 425 14.13 16.38 4.54
C ASP A 425 15.09 15.59 3.65
N THR A 426 16.32 16.10 3.44
CA THR A 426 17.37 15.45 2.65
C THR A 426 18.01 14.28 3.42
N ILE A 427 18.28 14.44 4.73
CA ILE A 427 18.84 13.40 5.61
C ILE A 427 17.84 12.27 5.91
N LEU A 428 16.58 12.63 6.20
CA LEU A 428 15.52 11.63 6.29
C LEU A 428 15.28 10.98 4.93
N GLY A 429 15.17 11.77 3.85
CA GLY A 429 15.07 11.26 2.48
C GLY A 429 13.99 10.19 2.34
N VAL A 430 14.35 9.02 1.80
CA VAL A 430 13.45 7.86 1.70
C VAL A 430 13.08 7.22 3.04
N ARG A 431 13.70 7.56 4.18
CA ARG A 431 13.44 6.94 5.50
C ARG A 431 12.13 7.39 6.14
N SER A 432 11.72 8.63 5.87
CA SER A 432 10.37 9.13 6.20
C SER A 432 9.42 8.86 5.03
N LYS A 433 8.24 8.32 5.34
CA LYS A 433 7.18 8.02 4.39
C LYS A 433 6.49 9.30 3.91
N MET A 434 6.24 10.25 4.82
CA MET A 434 5.38 11.42 4.57
C MET A 434 5.87 12.63 5.39
N VAL A 435 5.61 13.85 4.92
CA VAL A 435 5.96 15.09 5.64
C VAL A 435 4.82 15.56 6.55
N MET A 436 5.14 16.43 7.51
CA MET A 436 4.16 17.10 8.36
C MET A 436 4.15 18.60 8.03
N LEU A 437 3.19 19.07 7.24
CA LEU A 437 3.17 20.44 6.69
C LEU A 437 3.03 21.50 7.79
N GLY A 438 2.25 21.23 8.84
CA GLY A 438 2.15 22.10 10.01
C GLY A 438 3.37 22.00 10.94
N GLY A 439 4.25 21.04 10.67
CA GLY A 439 5.46 20.76 11.43
C GLY A 439 6.66 21.63 11.06
N TYR A 440 6.57 22.38 9.97
CA TYR A 440 7.57 23.37 9.56
C TYR A 440 7.45 24.70 10.33
N ALA A 441 8.53 25.49 10.28
CA ALA A 441 8.63 26.86 10.72
C ALA A 441 9.48 27.65 9.72
N TRP A 442 8.88 28.67 9.10
CA TRP A 442 9.56 29.59 8.18
C TRP A 442 10.28 30.69 8.96
N GLN A 443 11.61 30.79 8.83
CA GLN A 443 12.44 31.78 9.53
C GLN A 443 13.57 32.23 8.61
N ASN A 444 13.85 33.54 8.52
CA ASN A 444 14.96 34.09 7.73
C ASN A 444 15.03 33.55 6.28
N HIS A 445 13.88 33.42 5.61
CA HIS A 445 13.72 32.84 4.27
C HIS A 445 14.13 31.35 4.13
N GLN A 446 14.32 30.66 5.24
CA GLN A 446 14.72 29.26 5.32
C GLN A 446 13.66 28.41 6.03
N LEU A 447 13.65 27.11 5.70
CA LEU A 447 12.65 26.15 6.17
C LEU A 447 13.24 25.23 7.26
N PHE A 448 12.65 25.25 8.45
CA PHE A 448 13.06 24.42 9.59
C PHE A 448 11.91 23.53 10.07
N TYR A 449 12.23 22.38 10.65
CA TYR A 449 11.28 21.60 11.43
C TYR A 449 11.23 22.08 12.87
N ARG A 450 10.02 22.09 13.43
CA ARG A 450 9.77 22.28 14.87
C ARG A 450 10.27 21.04 15.64
N THR A 451 10.72 21.25 16.89
CA THR A 451 11.13 20.18 17.81
C THR A 451 10.06 19.09 17.93
N GLU A 452 8.81 19.47 18.15
CA GLU A 452 7.66 18.55 18.21
C GLU A 452 7.47 17.70 16.95
N THR A 453 7.94 18.15 15.78
CA THR A 453 7.91 17.38 14.53
C THR A 453 9.06 16.38 14.47
N LEU A 454 10.25 16.75 14.95
CA LEU A 454 11.37 15.82 15.11
C LEU A 454 10.99 14.69 16.09
N LYS A 455 10.32 15.05 17.21
CA LYS A 455 9.69 14.12 18.16
C LYS A 455 8.62 13.25 17.48
N ALA A 456 7.81 13.78 16.56
CA ALA A 456 6.81 13.02 15.82
C ALA A 456 7.44 11.98 14.87
N PHE A 457 8.56 12.31 14.23
CA PHE A 457 9.28 11.37 13.36
C PHE A 457 10.13 10.33 14.11
N GLY A 458 10.30 10.45 15.43
CA GLY A 458 11.18 9.54 16.19
C GLY A 458 12.66 9.89 16.12
N VAL A 459 12.99 11.13 15.74
CA VAL A 459 14.35 11.66 15.71
C VAL A 459 14.84 11.88 17.14
N MET A 460 16.08 11.47 17.41
CA MET A 460 16.74 11.63 18.69
C MET A 460 18.06 12.38 18.53
N LYS A 461 18.46 13.10 19.57
CA LYS A 461 19.75 13.78 19.69
C LYS A 461 20.76 12.82 20.30
N LEU A 462 21.92 12.67 19.68
CA LEU A 462 23.09 12.08 20.30
C LEU A 462 24.13 13.18 20.54
N ILE A 463 24.84 13.11 21.66
CA ILE A 463 26.01 13.95 21.96
C ILE A 463 27.17 12.99 22.21
N GLU A 464 28.30 13.19 21.53
CA GLU A 464 29.53 12.43 21.78
C GLU A 464 30.46 13.18 22.75
N GLU A 465 31.54 12.53 23.20
CA GLU A 465 32.41 13.05 24.27
C GLU A 465 33.15 14.34 23.89
N ASP A 466 33.31 14.59 22.59
CA ASP A 466 33.83 15.83 22.00
C ASP A 466 32.81 16.98 21.99
N GLY A 467 31.58 16.74 22.48
CA GLY A 467 30.46 17.67 22.44
C GLY A 467 29.76 17.76 21.08
N ALA A 468 30.16 16.97 20.08
CA ALA A 468 29.53 17.00 18.77
C ALA A 468 28.11 16.43 18.83
N GLU A 469 27.17 17.15 18.23
CA GLU A 469 25.77 16.75 18.15
C GLU A 469 25.49 15.94 16.88
N TYR A 470 24.76 14.85 17.03
CA TYR A 470 24.43 13.92 15.97
C TYR A 470 22.93 13.64 15.89
N PHE A 471 22.45 13.45 14.67
CA PHE A 471 21.08 13.13 14.33
C PHE A 471 20.89 11.61 14.33
N ALA A 472 20.27 11.09 15.39
CA ALA A 472 20.02 9.66 15.57
C ALA A 472 18.58 9.30 15.16
N PHE A 473 18.43 8.18 14.47
CA PHE A 473 17.16 7.70 13.92
C PHE A 473 17.08 6.18 14.00
N ARG A 474 15.87 5.63 14.21
CA ARG A 474 15.69 4.18 14.40
C ARG A 474 15.47 3.47 13.06
N ARG A 475 16.31 2.48 12.75
CA ARG A 475 16.20 1.64 11.56
C ARG A 475 15.06 0.62 11.71
N ILE A 476 14.13 0.65 10.77
CA ILE A 476 13.02 -0.31 10.66
C ILE A 476 13.47 -1.48 9.78
N ARG A 477 13.54 -2.69 10.35
CA ARG A 477 13.75 -3.94 9.62
C ARG A 477 12.42 -4.65 9.36
N LEU A 478 12.42 -5.74 8.58
CA LEU A 478 11.19 -6.47 8.27
C LEU A 478 10.61 -7.21 9.49
N ILE A 479 11.40 -8.12 10.07
CA ILE A 479 10.94 -9.07 11.11
C ILE A 479 11.51 -8.69 12.50
N ASN A 480 12.82 -8.44 12.57
CA ASN A 480 13.55 -8.31 13.83
C ASN A 480 13.71 -6.86 14.28
N VAL A 481 13.24 -6.54 15.48
CA VAL A 481 13.49 -5.26 16.17
C VAL A 481 14.58 -5.50 17.23
N ARG A 482 15.86 -5.41 16.82
CA ARG A 482 17.03 -5.52 17.72
C ARG A 482 16.98 -4.37 18.75
N ARG A 483 17.67 -4.49 19.89
CA ARG A 483 17.68 -3.42 20.91
C ARG A 483 18.39 -2.17 20.33
N ASP A 484 19.47 -2.44 19.62
CA ASP A 484 20.48 -1.48 19.17
C ASP A 484 20.21 -1.00 17.74
N ASP A 485 18.93 -0.80 17.40
CA ASP A 485 18.46 -0.36 16.07
C ASP A 485 18.53 1.17 15.86
N LEU A 486 19.17 1.92 16.77
CA LEU A 486 19.44 3.35 16.55
C LEU A 486 20.70 3.53 15.68
N LEU A 487 20.59 4.33 14.63
CA LEU A 487 21.69 4.73 13.76
C LEU A 487 21.88 6.23 13.82
N VAL A 488 23.14 6.67 13.84
CA VAL A 488 23.51 8.04 13.52
C VAL A 488 23.47 8.19 11.99
N ILE A 489 22.71 9.15 11.48
CA ILE A 489 22.49 9.37 10.04
C ILE A 489 22.84 10.78 9.55
N GLY A 490 23.25 11.68 10.46
CA GLY A 490 23.77 13.00 10.12
C GLY A 490 24.47 13.66 11.31
N ARG A 491 25.33 14.65 11.02
CA ARG A 491 25.95 15.54 12.01
C ARG A 491 25.15 16.84 12.10
N VAL A 492 24.97 17.41 13.28
CA VAL A 492 24.26 18.68 13.45
C VAL A 492 25.28 19.82 13.54
N VAL A 493 25.17 20.79 12.64
CA VAL A 493 26.04 21.98 12.58
C VAL A 493 25.16 23.21 12.70
N GLY A 494 25.20 23.86 13.86
CA GLY A 494 24.25 24.92 14.22
C GLY A 494 22.81 24.41 14.20
N ASN A 495 22.02 24.83 13.22
CA ASN A 495 20.66 24.34 12.98
C ASN A 495 20.54 23.41 11.76
N ALA A 496 21.60 23.22 10.96
CA ALA A 496 21.60 22.34 9.81
C ALA A 496 21.98 20.90 10.19
N VAL A 497 21.57 19.93 9.37
CA VAL A 497 21.96 18.52 9.51
C VAL A 497 22.68 18.06 8.25
N GLU A 498 23.96 17.76 8.39
CA GLU A 498 24.84 17.36 7.29
C GLU A 498 24.97 15.83 7.20
N PRO A 499 25.14 15.25 6.01
CA PRO A 499 25.35 13.81 5.86
C PRO A 499 26.63 13.36 6.59
N CYS A 500 26.57 12.20 7.24
CA CYS A 500 27.74 11.56 7.84
C CYS A 500 27.79 10.07 7.49
N VAL A 501 28.89 9.40 7.81
CA VAL A 501 28.97 7.94 7.74
C VAL A 501 27.94 7.35 8.70
N GLU A 502 27.06 6.49 8.19
CA GLU A 502 26.04 5.82 8.99
C GLU A 502 26.69 4.83 9.95
N ARG A 503 26.51 5.04 11.26
CA ARG A 503 27.05 4.17 12.32
C ARG A 503 26.01 3.87 13.39
N GLN A 504 26.26 2.80 14.13
CA GLN A 504 25.40 2.39 15.24
C GLN A 504 25.50 3.36 16.42
N CYS A 505 24.38 3.72 17.01
CA CYS A 505 24.33 4.59 18.18
C CYS A 505 24.53 3.74 19.45
N MET A 506 25.70 3.91 20.08
CA MET A 506 26.10 3.19 21.30
C MET A 506 25.82 3.98 22.60
N ASN A 507 25.79 5.31 22.48
CA ASN A 507 25.70 6.23 23.62
C ASN A 507 24.24 6.61 23.94
N PRO A 508 23.95 7.10 25.18
CA PRO A 508 22.63 7.60 25.54
C PRO A 508 22.15 8.73 24.62
N VAL A 509 20.86 8.72 24.32
CA VAL A 509 20.21 9.69 23.43
C VAL A 509 19.20 10.56 24.19
N THR A 510 19.09 11.81 23.78
CA THR A 510 18.17 12.82 24.31
C THR A 510 17.28 13.35 23.18
N LEU A 511 16.55 14.45 23.41
CA LEU A 511 15.72 15.11 22.40
C LEU A 511 16.35 16.45 21.97
N PHE A 512 16.00 16.91 20.77
CA PHE A 512 16.34 18.26 20.34
C PHE A 512 15.41 19.30 20.98
N ASP A 513 16.04 20.32 21.55
CA ASP A 513 15.47 21.52 22.16
C ASP A 513 15.31 22.68 21.15
N ARG A 514 16.09 22.66 20.06
CA ARG A 514 16.04 23.65 18.98
C ARG A 514 15.50 23.10 17.65
N ARG A 515 15.12 24.03 16.76
CA ARG A 515 14.60 23.75 15.42
C ARG A 515 15.75 23.40 14.48
N LEU A 516 15.58 22.36 13.65
CA LEU A 516 16.60 21.91 12.68
C LEU A 516 16.11 22.02 11.23
N GLY A 517 16.99 22.33 10.28
CA GLY A 517 16.66 22.56 8.88
C GLY A 517 17.61 23.56 8.20
N GLY A 518 17.06 24.43 7.36
CA GLY A 518 17.85 25.30 6.48
C GLY A 518 18.50 24.54 5.31
N PRO A 519 19.15 25.25 4.38
CA PRO A 519 19.94 24.63 3.31
C PRO A 519 21.19 23.93 3.88
N LEU A 520 21.79 23.04 3.11
CA LEU A 520 23.11 22.49 3.43
C LEU A 520 24.18 23.57 3.19
N MET A 521 25.21 23.65 4.03
CA MET A 521 26.25 24.70 3.90
C MET A 521 26.96 24.64 2.54
N SER A 522 27.09 23.45 1.94
CA SER A 522 27.63 23.24 0.59
C SER A 522 26.81 23.92 -0.52
N GLU A 523 25.51 24.21 -0.33
CA GLU A 523 24.70 24.93 -1.33
C GLU A 523 24.93 26.45 -1.32
N LEU A 524 25.52 27.02 -0.26
CA LEU A 524 25.98 28.42 -0.28
C LEU A 524 27.32 28.61 -1.00
N HIS A 525 27.99 27.52 -1.38
CA HIS A 525 29.32 27.55 -1.97
C HIS A 525 29.60 26.37 -2.92
N CYS A 526 28.85 26.28 -4.02
CA CYS A 526 29.35 25.82 -5.33
C CYS A 526 28.26 25.87 -6.43
N GLN A 527 28.63 26.41 -7.60
CA GLN A 527 28.11 25.89 -8.87
C GLN A 527 28.72 24.49 -9.08
N GLU A 528 27.95 23.58 -9.69
CA GLU A 528 28.38 22.29 -10.25
C GLU A 528 29.45 21.49 -9.50
N PHE A 529 29.05 20.51 -8.67
CA PHE A 529 29.88 19.30 -8.50
C PHE A 529 29.04 18.03 -8.30
N THR A 530 29.54 16.92 -8.84
CA THR A 530 28.88 15.62 -8.95
C THR A 530 28.89 14.86 -7.60
N PRO A 531 27.79 14.18 -7.19
CA PRO A 531 27.75 13.50 -5.90
C PRO A 531 28.63 12.24 -5.85
N GLN A 532 29.53 12.19 -4.86
CA GLN A 532 30.44 11.07 -4.60
C GLN A 532 29.71 9.77 -4.16
N ARG A 533 30.23 8.62 -4.59
CA ARG A 533 29.74 7.28 -4.18
C ARG A 533 30.13 6.97 -2.73
N VAL A 534 29.17 6.59 -1.91
CA VAL A 534 29.40 5.89 -0.62
C VAL A 534 29.47 4.38 -0.89
N SER A 535 30.52 3.71 -0.40
CA SER A 535 30.69 2.26 -0.56
C SER A 535 29.73 1.47 0.35
N GLN A 536 29.21 0.35 -0.16
CA GLN A 536 28.39 -0.60 0.61
C GLN A 536 29.10 -1.94 0.78
N ASN A 537 29.93 -2.05 1.82
CA ASN A 537 30.39 -3.34 2.32
C ASN A 537 29.56 -3.76 3.53
N GLN A 538 28.58 -4.66 3.32
CA GLN A 538 28.10 -5.61 4.33
C GLN A 538 27.22 -6.69 3.67
N LEU A 539 27.86 -7.76 3.17
CA LEU A 539 27.22 -9.04 2.93
C LEU A 539 27.27 -9.88 4.21
N HIS A 540 26.13 -10.10 4.86
CA HIS A 540 25.72 -11.36 5.52
C HIS A 540 24.41 -11.15 6.30
N ASP A 541 23.30 -11.66 5.76
CA ASP A 541 22.06 -12.10 6.45
C ASP A 541 20.95 -12.30 5.39
N TRP A 542 21.13 -13.26 4.47
CA TRP A 542 20.13 -13.63 3.46
C TRP A 542 19.97 -15.15 3.37
N ASN A 543 19.55 -15.80 4.46
CA ASN A 543 19.25 -17.25 4.45
C ASN A 543 17.94 -17.65 5.17
N LEU A 544 17.05 -16.68 5.48
CA LEU A 544 15.76 -16.95 6.15
C LEU A 544 14.52 -16.65 5.29
N ASN A 545 14.67 -15.90 4.18
CA ASN A 545 13.58 -15.71 3.22
C ASN A 545 13.44 -16.88 2.23
N ALA A 546 14.49 -17.72 2.10
CA ALA A 546 14.42 -18.95 1.31
C ALA A 546 13.41 -19.93 1.91
N ILE A 547 13.39 -20.10 3.24
CA ILE A 547 12.58 -21.10 3.93
C ILE A 547 11.06 -20.90 3.72
N ALA A 548 10.57 -19.68 3.51
CA ALA A 548 9.15 -19.46 3.21
C ALA A 548 8.75 -19.82 1.77
N PHE A 549 9.68 -19.72 0.81
CA PHE A 549 9.47 -20.17 -0.58
C PHE A 549 9.83 -21.66 -0.77
N GLN A 550 10.76 -22.16 0.04
CA GLN A 550 11.20 -23.55 0.01
C GLN A 550 10.28 -24.46 0.84
N ALA A 551 9.67 -23.99 1.93
CA ALA A 551 8.55 -24.72 2.56
C ALA A 551 7.29 -24.77 1.68
N ALA A 552 7.15 -23.88 0.68
CA ALA A 552 6.21 -24.09 -0.40
C ALA A 552 6.76 -25.16 -1.38
N GLY A 553 8.01 -25.01 -1.84
CA GLY A 553 8.74 -25.96 -2.71
C GLY A 553 8.73 -27.42 -2.24
N ASP A 554 8.96 -27.66 -0.95
CA ASP A 554 9.04 -28.98 -0.34
C ASP A 554 7.62 -29.56 -0.06
N PHE A 555 6.57 -28.75 -0.20
CA PHE A 555 5.16 -29.16 -0.27
C PHE A 555 4.70 -29.39 -1.73
N TYR A 556 5.52 -29.04 -2.74
CA TYR A 556 5.19 -29.20 -4.17
C TYR A 556 5.52 -30.57 -4.75
N ASP A 557 6.40 -31.38 -4.13
CA ASP A 557 6.75 -32.73 -4.61
C ASP A 557 5.62 -33.78 -4.42
N GLY A 558 4.47 -33.36 -3.88
CA GLY A 558 3.33 -34.21 -3.54
C GLY A 558 2.05 -33.98 -4.36
N GLY A 559 2.09 -33.77 -5.68
CA GLY A 559 0.85 -33.81 -6.47
C GLY A 559 0.90 -33.37 -7.95
N ASN A 560 0.55 -34.29 -8.86
CA ASN A 560 0.47 -34.10 -10.32
C ASN A 560 -0.47 -32.96 -10.81
N ALA A 561 -1.29 -32.37 -9.95
CA ALA A 561 -2.20 -31.28 -10.33
C ALA A 561 -1.48 -29.93 -10.50
N ALA A 562 -0.47 -29.62 -9.67
CA ALA A 562 0.17 -28.30 -9.66
C ALA A 562 1.06 -28.07 -10.90
N THR A 563 1.78 -29.10 -11.33
CA THR A 563 2.66 -29.07 -12.52
C THR A 563 1.87 -28.75 -13.77
N LEU A 564 0.67 -29.34 -13.92
CA LEU A 564 -0.23 -29.11 -15.05
C LEU A 564 -0.76 -27.66 -15.14
N ILE A 565 -0.89 -26.97 -14.00
CA ILE A 565 -1.40 -25.59 -13.93
C ILE A 565 -0.31 -24.57 -14.29
N LEU A 566 0.92 -24.79 -13.83
CA LEU A 566 2.10 -23.97 -14.17
C LEU A 566 2.55 -24.14 -15.63
N GLU A 567 2.32 -25.32 -16.22
CA GLU A 567 2.64 -25.59 -17.62
C GLU A 567 1.60 -24.99 -18.59
N LYS A 568 0.32 -24.90 -18.18
CA LYS A 568 -0.77 -24.37 -19.01
C LYS A 568 -1.03 -22.86 -18.91
N THR A 569 -0.43 -22.13 -17.97
CA THR A 569 -0.70 -20.69 -17.79
C THR A 569 0.46 -19.77 -18.23
N TYR A 570 0.41 -19.35 -19.50
CA TYR A 570 1.33 -18.35 -20.10
C TYR A 570 1.44 -17.05 -19.26
N ILE A 571 0.37 -16.69 -18.55
CA ILE A 571 0.26 -15.45 -17.77
C ILE A 571 0.93 -15.57 -16.40
N GLY A 572 0.90 -16.74 -15.74
CA GLY A 572 1.65 -16.98 -14.51
C GLY A 572 3.15 -16.84 -14.75
N ARG A 573 3.62 -17.42 -15.88
CA ARG A 573 4.98 -17.17 -16.40
C ARG A 573 5.23 -15.69 -16.67
N MET A 574 4.29 -14.94 -17.27
CA MET A 574 4.47 -13.51 -17.57
C MET A 574 4.58 -12.63 -16.32
N ILE A 575 3.75 -12.83 -15.29
CA ILE A 575 3.84 -12.07 -14.03
C ILE A 575 5.16 -12.39 -13.33
N VAL A 576 5.53 -13.66 -13.20
CA VAL A 576 6.84 -14.07 -12.66
C VAL A 576 7.99 -13.48 -13.49
N PHE A 577 7.87 -13.43 -14.82
CA PHE A 577 8.89 -12.85 -15.71
C PHE A 577 8.98 -11.32 -15.58
N LEU A 578 7.88 -10.60 -15.39
CA LEU A 578 7.89 -9.15 -15.14
C LEU A 578 8.50 -8.83 -13.75
N LEU A 579 8.15 -9.62 -12.73
CA LEU A 579 8.77 -9.54 -11.41
C LEU A 579 10.29 -9.81 -11.50
N PHE A 580 10.70 -10.86 -12.22
CA PHE A 580 12.11 -11.18 -12.48
C PHE A 580 12.82 -10.11 -13.31
N ALA A 581 12.18 -9.54 -14.33
CA ALA A 581 12.79 -8.52 -15.20
C ALA A 581 13.01 -7.20 -14.44
N ALA A 582 12.06 -6.79 -13.59
CA ALA A 582 12.23 -5.68 -12.66
C ALA A 582 13.39 -5.93 -11.67
N CYS A 583 13.50 -7.15 -11.14
CA CYS A 583 14.61 -7.57 -10.29
C CYS A 583 15.96 -7.57 -11.05
N LYS A 584 15.97 -8.07 -12.30
CA LYS A 584 17.16 -8.21 -13.15
C LYS A 584 17.71 -6.87 -13.64
N ARG A 585 16.85 -5.89 -14.00
CA ARG A 585 17.31 -4.51 -14.29
C ARG A 585 18.00 -3.88 -13.07
N GLY A 586 17.44 -4.04 -11.86
CA GLY A 586 18.05 -3.55 -10.62
C GLY A 586 19.41 -4.18 -10.31
N ASN A 587 19.63 -5.46 -10.67
CA ASN A 587 20.94 -6.10 -10.55
C ASN A 587 21.90 -5.80 -11.71
N SER A 588 21.40 -5.57 -12.93
CA SER A 588 22.25 -5.22 -14.07
C SER A 588 22.93 -3.87 -13.87
N GLN A 589 22.24 -2.91 -13.24
CA GLN A 589 22.82 -1.61 -12.90
C GLN A 589 23.86 -1.69 -11.78
N LYS A 590 23.73 -2.66 -10.86
CA LYS A 590 24.81 -3.02 -9.91
C LYS A 590 25.99 -3.72 -10.60
N ARG A 591 25.77 -4.46 -11.68
CA ARG A 591 26.82 -5.21 -12.39
C ARG A 591 27.66 -4.30 -13.27
N SER A 592 27.05 -3.38 -14.02
CA SER A 592 27.80 -2.33 -14.75
C SER A 592 28.67 -1.48 -13.82
N ASP A 593 28.16 -1.16 -12.63
CA ASP A 593 28.91 -0.43 -11.60
C ASP A 593 30.11 -1.21 -11.04
N LEU A 594 30.08 -2.54 -11.06
CA LEU A 594 31.20 -3.42 -10.66
C LEU A 594 32.22 -3.60 -11.78
N GLU A 595 31.76 -3.84 -13.01
CA GLU A 595 32.63 -4.05 -14.18
C GLU A 595 33.42 -2.77 -14.51
N THR A 596 32.80 -1.60 -14.35
CA THR A 596 33.50 -0.30 -14.47
C THR A 596 34.58 -0.12 -13.40
N PHE A 597 34.36 -0.66 -12.20
CA PHE A 597 35.31 -0.60 -11.07
C PHE A 597 36.51 -1.56 -11.26
N HIS A 598 36.33 -2.69 -11.95
CA HIS A 598 37.44 -3.59 -12.28
C HIS A 598 38.33 -3.04 -13.41
N ILE A 599 37.73 -2.45 -14.45
CA ILE A 599 38.48 -1.88 -15.58
C ILE A 599 39.31 -0.66 -15.14
N SER A 600 38.79 0.20 -14.25
CA SER A 600 39.53 1.36 -13.75
C SER A 600 40.71 1.01 -12.83
N ASN A 601 40.61 -0.06 -12.04
CA ASN A 601 41.71 -0.48 -11.15
C ASN A 601 42.84 -1.18 -11.92
N LEU A 602 42.55 -1.94 -12.97
CA LEU A 602 43.57 -2.56 -13.83
C LEU A 602 44.38 -1.55 -14.67
N ALA A 603 43.83 -0.36 -14.93
CA ALA A 603 44.55 0.72 -15.62
C ALA A 603 45.51 1.50 -14.70
N SER A 604 45.29 1.51 -13.38
CA SER A 604 46.11 2.27 -12.44
C SER A 604 47.39 1.56 -11.99
N ASP A 605 47.47 0.24 -12.14
CA ASP A 605 48.56 -0.58 -11.57
C ASP A 605 49.68 -0.93 -12.58
N ARG A 606 49.58 -0.45 -13.83
CA ARG A 606 50.65 -0.53 -14.85
C ARG A 606 51.52 0.74 -14.95
N GLY A 607 51.39 1.64 -13.97
CA GLY A 607 52.02 2.97 -13.99
C GLY A 607 53.20 3.16 -13.03
N ARG A 608 53.82 2.09 -12.48
CA ARG A 608 54.93 2.26 -11.52
C ARG A 608 55.85 1.05 -11.31
N HIS A 609 56.60 0.63 -12.33
CA HIS A 609 57.95 0.06 -12.18
C HIS A 609 58.73 0.21 -13.49
N ALA A 610 59.95 0.73 -13.42
CA ALA A 610 60.80 1.02 -14.57
C ALA A 610 62.07 0.15 -14.57
N THR A 611 62.53 -0.19 -15.78
CA THR A 611 63.93 -0.46 -16.17
C THR A 611 64.76 -1.48 -15.38
N ALA A 612 65.07 -2.63 -16.02
CA ALA A 612 66.47 -3.05 -16.27
C ALA A 612 66.61 -4.29 -17.19
N SER A 613 67.70 -4.31 -17.96
CA SER A 613 68.35 -5.45 -18.65
C SER A 613 67.77 -6.01 -19.96
N LEU A 614 68.70 -6.29 -20.89
CA LEU A 614 68.50 -6.93 -22.20
C LEU A 614 68.55 -8.46 -22.06
N GLN A 615 67.85 -9.21 -22.91
CA GLN A 615 68.49 -10.00 -23.97
C GLN A 615 67.51 -10.68 -24.94
N THR A 616 68.01 -10.88 -26.15
CA THR A 616 67.43 -11.58 -27.31
C THR A 616 67.01 -13.03 -27.05
N LYS A 617 65.91 -13.50 -27.67
CA LYS A 617 65.95 -14.53 -28.72
C LYS A 617 64.57 -14.83 -29.34
N ASP A 618 64.61 -15.20 -30.62
CA ASP A 618 63.50 -15.75 -31.40
C ASP A 618 63.07 -17.14 -30.92
N VAL A 619 61.83 -17.54 -31.23
CA VAL A 619 61.43 -18.71 -32.06
C VAL A 619 59.90 -18.89 -31.99
N ALA A 620 59.32 -19.43 -33.06
CA ALA A 620 57.88 -19.60 -33.27
C ALA A 620 57.36 -20.99 -32.82
N GLN A 621 56.08 -21.26 -33.14
CA GLN A 621 55.34 -22.53 -33.05
C GLN A 621 54.77 -22.89 -31.66
N ASP A 622 53.50 -23.31 -31.51
CA ASP A 622 52.39 -23.50 -32.48
C ASP A 622 51.08 -22.85 -31.97
#